data_AF-A0A9Q1I9S4-F1
#
_entry.id   AF-A0A9Q1I9S4-F1
#
_cell.length_a   1.000
_cell.length_b   1.000
_cell.length_c   1.000
_cell.angle_alpha   90.00
_cell.angle_beta   90.00
_cell.angle_gamma   90.00
#
_symmetry.space_group_name_H-M   'P 1'
#
loop_
_entity.id
_entity.type
_entity.pdbx_description
1 polymer ?
#
loop_
_entity_poly.entity_id
_entity_poly.type
_entity_poly.pdbx_seq_one_letter_code
_entity_poly.pdbx_strand_id
1 'polypeptide(L)' 'MNKLRQSFRRKKDIYVPESSRPHQWQTDEEAVRSGKCSFAVKYLGHVEVEESRGCTSARTP' A
#
# COMPACT_ATOMS: atom_id res chain seq x y z
N MET A 1 -24.25 21.19 27.47
CA MET A 1 -22.91 20.65 27.81
C MET A 1 -22.79 19.23 27.26
N ASN A 2 -22.75 19.04 25.92
CA ASN A 2 -22.81 17.70 25.32
C ASN A 2 -21.64 17.50 24.34
N LYS A 3 -20.45 17.17 24.85
CA LYS A 3 -19.26 16.80 24.03
C LYS A 3 -18.63 15.46 24.38
N LEU A 4 -19.25 14.66 25.26
CA LEU A 4 -18.63 13.41 25.75
C LEU A 4 -19.16 12.12 25.09
N ARG A 5 -20.09 12.20 24.14
CA ARG A 5 -20.84 11.03 23.65
C ARG A 5 -20.53 10.60 22.21
N GLN A 6 -19.44 11.10 21.62
CA GLN A 6 -18.99 10.66 20.28
C GLN A 6 -17.66 9.89 20.26
N SER A 7 -16.99 9.73 21.40
CA SER A 7 -15.74 8.94 21.50
C SER A 7 -15.93 7.42 21.41
N PHE A 8 -17.17 6.93 21.43
CA PHE A 8 -17.50 5.51 21.26
C PHE A 8 -18.01 5.14 19.87
N ARG A 9 -17.77 5.97 18.84
CA ARG A 9 -17.74 5.41 17.47
C ARG A 9 -16.49 4.54 17.41
N ARG A 10 -16.66 3.25 17.70
CA ARG A 10 -15.68 2.20 17.43
C ARG A 10 -15.13 2.47 16.04
N LYS A 11 -13.89 2.96 15.96
CA LYS A 11 -13.12 2.89 14.73
C LYS A 11 -13.08 1.39 14.44
N LYS A 12 -13.86 0.95 13.46
CA LYS A 12 -13.69 -0.35 12.81
C LYS A 12 -12.18 -0.46 12.59
N ASP A 13 -11.52 -1.47 13.14
CA ASP A 13 -10.10 -1.69 12.90
C ASP A 13 -9.95 -1.78 11.38
N ILE A 14 -9.58 -0.66 10.76
CA ILE A 14 -9.25 -0.61 9.35
C ILE A 14 -7.98 -1.42 9.32
N TYR A 15 -8.06 -2.62 8.77
CA TYR A 15 -6.88 -3.44 8.55
C TYR A 15 -5.92 -2.61 7.70
N VAL A 16 -4.93 -2.00 8.35
CA VAL A 16 -3.84 -1.29 7.71
C VAL A 16 -2.74 -2.33 7.57
N PRO A 17 -2.43 -2.78 6.34
CA PRO A 17 -1.30 -3.68 6.12
C PRO A 17 -0.03 -3.09 6.72
N GLU A 18 0.86 -3.95 7.23
CA GLU A 18 2.15 -3.50 7.78
C GLU A 18 2.94 -2.66 6.77
N SER A 19 2.83 -3.00 5.48
CA SER A 19 3.43 -2.26 4.35
C SER A 19 2.89 -0.85 4.15
N SER A 20 1.81 -0.46 4.83
CA SER A 20 1.27 0.90 4.81
C SER A 20 1.73 1.74 6.02
N ARG A 21 2.55 1.17 6.91
CA ARG A 21 3.08 1.90 8.07
C ARG A 21 4.35 2.68 7.68
N PRO A 22 4.48 3.96 8.09
CA PRO A 22 5.63 4.79 7.72
C PRO A 22 7.02 4.24 8.13
N HIS A 23 7.08 3.45 9.21
CA HIS A 23 8.34 2.84 9.63
C HIS A 23 8.83 1.78 8.64
N GLN A 24 7.92 1.03 8.04
CA GLN A 24 8.26 0.00 7.05
C GLN A 24 8.86 0.63 5.78
N TRP A 25 8.33 1.77 5.31
CA TRP A 25 8.86 2.44 4.11
C TRP A 25 10.31 2.90 4.26
N GLN A 26 10.73 3.29 5.46
CA GLN A 26 12.12 3.67 5.71
C GLN A 26 13.07 2.48 5.57
N THR A 27 12.70 1.33 6.15
CA THR A 27 13.47 0.09 5.99
C THR A 27 13.47 -0.38 4.53
N ASP A 28 12.34 -0.29 3.85
CA ASP A 28 12.22 -0.66 2.44
C ASP A 28 13.09 0.25 1.55
N GLU A 29 13.12 1.56 1.80
CA GLU A 29 13.99 2.52 1.12
C GLU A 29 15.48 2.17 1.26
N GLU A 30 15.94 1.83 2.47
CA GLU A 30 17.31 1.39 2.71
C GLU A 30 17.61 0.05 2.01
N ALA A 31 16.67 -0.89 2.04
CA ALA A 31 16.78 -2.17 1.37
C ALA A 31 16.82 -2.01 -0.17
N VAL A 32 16.10 -1.05 -0.74
CA VAL A 32 16.12 -0.73 -2.18
C VAL A 32 17.49 -0.18 -2.56
N ARG A 33 18.01 0.80 -1.82
CA ARG A 33 19.35 1.38 -2.08
C ARG A 33 20.47 0.34 -1.99
N SER A 34 20.34 -0.64 -1.10
CA SER A 34 21.32 -1.72 -0.93
C SER A 34 21.09 -2.94 -1.85
N GLY A 35 20.03 -2.94 -2.67
CA GLY A 35 19.72 -4.02 -3.60
C GLY A 35 19.20 -5.31 -2.94
N LYS A 36 18.65 -5.24 -1.72
CA LYS A 36 18.17 -6.39 -0.94
C LYS A 36 16.66 -6.37 -0.65
N CYS A 37 15.93 -5.41 -1.23
CA CYS A 37 14.49 -5.26 -1.01
C CYS A 37 13.70 -6.42 -1.64
N SER A 38 12.81 -7.05 -0.87
CA SER A 38 11.93 -8.12 -1.36
C SER A 38 10.59 -8.10 -0.63
N PHE A 39 9.53 -8.47 -1.34
CA PHE A 39 8.16 -8.49 -0.82
C PHE A 39 7.47 -9.81 -1.17
N ALA A 40 6.63 -10.31 -0.28
CA ALA A 40 5.78 -11.46 -0.56
C ALA A 40 4.62 -11.03 -1.47
N VAL A 41 4.73 -11.33 -2.77
CA VAL A 41 3.72 -10.97 -3.78
C VAL A 41 3.36 -12.16 -4.66
N LYS A 42 2.17 -12.13 -5.26
CA LYS A 42 1.76 -13.08 -6.29
C LYS A 42 1.97 -12.44 -7.67
N TYR A 43 2.86 -13.02 -8.47
CA TYR A 43 3.01 -12.62 -9.87
C TYR A 43 1.81 -13.13 -10.68
N LEU A 44 1.04 -12.22 -11.27
CA LEU A 44 -0.18 -12.55 -12.02
C LEU A 44 0.07 -12.80 -13.52
N GLY A 45 1.23 -12.41 -14.04
CA GLY A 45 1.58 -12.54 -15.46
C GLY A 45 1.99 -11.21 -16.09
N HIS A 46 1.95 -11.17 -17.43
CA HIS A 46 2.19 -9.98 -18.25
C HIS A 46 1.07 -9.82 -19.27
N VAL A 47 0.76 -8.58 -19.64
CA VAL A 47 -0.25 -8.23 -20.65
C VAL A 47 0.29 -7.15 -21.56
N GLU A 48 -0.06 -7.21 -22.85
CA GLU A 48 0.30 -6.18 -23.82
C GLU A 48 -0.59 -4.95 -23.66
N VAL A 49 0.02 -3.76 -23.74
CA VAL A 49 -0.69 -2.48 -23.62
C VAL A 49 -0.25 -1.55 -24.75
N GLU A 50 -1.16 -0.69 -25.19
CA GLU A 50 -0.88 0.30 -26.24
C GLU A 50 0.07 1.39 -25.75
N GLU A 51 -0.16 1.90 -24.53
CA GLU A 51 0.71 2.89 -23.89
C GLU A 51 1.46 2.28 -22.70
N SER A 52 2.79 2.30 -22.76
CA SER A 52 3.69 1.72 -21.75
C SER A 52 3.80 2.52 -20.44
N ARG A 53 3.23 3.73 -20.41
CA ARG A 53 3.28 4.64 -19.27
C ARG A 53 1.87 5.11 -18.92
N GLY A 54 1.66 5.50 -17.67
CA GLY A 54 0.39 6.05 -17.20
C GLY A 54 -0.40 5.09 -16.30
N CYS A 55 -1.17 5.68 -15.38
CA CYS A 55 -1.95 4.93 -14.40
C CYS A 55 -3.15 4.22 -15.04
N THR A 56 -3.68 4.75 -16.14
CA THR A 56 -4.79 4.17 -16.89
C THR A 56 -4.44 2.82 -17.47
N SER A 57 -3.28 2.70 -18.13
CA SER A 57 -2.79 1.44 -18.71
C SER A 57 -2.60 0.33 -17.65
N ALA A 58 -2.22 0.69 -16.42
CA ALA A 58 -2.05 -0.25 -15.30
C ALA A 58 -3.38 -0.68 -14.65
N ARG A 59 -4.51 -0.04 -14.98
CA ARG A 59 -5.84 -0.38 -14.47
C ARG A 59 -6.64 -1.25 -15.44
N THR A 60 -6.13 -1.47 -16.65
CA THR A 60 -6.75 -2.36 -17.64
C THR A 60 -6.79 -3.78 -17.07
N PRO A 61 -7.97 -4.44 -17.08
CA PRO A 61 -8.13 -5.79 -16.52
C PRO A 61 -7.36 -6.86 -17.29
#